data_AF-D1B2M0-F1
#
_entry.id   AF-D1B2M0-F1
#
_cell.length_a   1.000
_cell.length_b   1.000
_cell.length_c   1.000
_cell.angle_alpha   90.00
_cell.angle_beta   90.00
_cell.angle_gamma   90.00
#
_symmetry.space_group_name_H-M   'P 1'
#
loop_
_entity.id
_entity.type
_entity.pdbx_description
1 polymer ?
#
loop_
_entity_poly.entity_id
_entity_poly.type
_entity_poly.pdbx_seq_one_letter_code
_entity_poly.pdbx_strand_id
1 'polypeptide(L)'
;MQMSYKPLVERYHIPRPTLIEWQKRVKEKENWRVKHLAYLKMQLDVEKETCLEIKAYAPCVEDLFLLSIYLFFYDIHHYIPKQELLHAFRAFSLETRNGVVYQHEFAGRIWSLRMGEESSKKMVNYYRLFDLLKQLTASQYALLLSFTIEFVEEAKQKYGIETKNGLEEKTWQELFTYDKAFSLKAIETFFKEKGIL
;
A
#
# COMPACT_ATOMS: atom_id res chain seq x y z
N MET A 1 -22.70 -24.46 5.05
CA MET A 1 -22.34 -23.37 4.13
C MET A 1 -21.15 -23.80 3.26
N GLN A 2 -21.33 -23.93 1.94
CA GLN A 2 -20.21 -24.08 1.00
C GLN A 2 -19.65 -22.69 0.71
N MET A 3 -18.52 -22.33 1.33
CA MET A 3 -17.78 -21.12 0.95
C MET A 3 -16.88 -21.41 -0.25
N SER A 4 -16.69 -20.40 -1.09
CA SER A 4 -15.79 -20.45 -2.24
C SER A 4 -14.33 -20.62 -1.80
N TYR A 5 -13.59 -21.49 -2.49
CA TYR A 5 -12.13 -21.65 -2.29
C TYR A 5 -11.32 -20.48 -2.86
N LYS A 6 -11.94 -19.64 -3.70
CA LYS A 6 -11.26 -18.57 -4.44
C LYS A 6 -10.42 -17.65 -3.53
N PRO A 7 -10.92 -17.15 -2.38
CA PRO A 7 -10.12 -16.29 -1.50
C PRO A 7 -8.91 -17.00 -0.88
N LEU A 8 -9.02 -18.30 -0.59
CA LEU A 8 -7.91 -19.09 -0.05
C LEU A 8 -6.84 -19.37 -1.12
N VAL A 9 -7.25 -19.59 -2.36
CA VAL A 9 -6.35 -19.76 -3.50
C VAL A 9 -5.62 -18.44 -3.78
N GLU A 10 -6.34 -17.33 -3.82
CA GLU A 10 -5.78 -16.02 -4.15
C GLU A 10 -4.87 -15.50 -3.03
N ARG A 11 -5.28 -15.62 -1.77
CA ARG A 11 -4.53 -15.07 -0.64
C ARG A 11 -3.34 -15.92 -0.21
N TYR A 12 -3.48 -17.24 -0.22
CA TYR A 12 -2.46 -18.17 0.30
C TYR A 12 -1.78 -19.00 -0.78
N HIS A 13 -2.12 -18.79 -2.06
CA HIS A 13 -1.60 -19.56 -3.19
C HIS A 13 -1.76 -21.08 -3.03
N ILE A 14 -2.78 -21.52 -2.29
CA ILE A 14 -3.06 -22.95 -2.09
C ILE A 14 -3.87 -23.46 -3.28
N PRO A 15 -3.40 -24.48 -4.03
CA PRO A 15 -4.15 -25.02 -5.15
C PRO A 15 -5.52 -25.54 -4.73
N ARG A 16 -6.54 -25.27 -5.56
CA ARG A 16 -7.92 -25.74 -5.31
C ARG A 16 -8.02 -27.26 -5.06
N PRO A 17 -7.30 -28.15 -5.78
CA PRO A 17 -7.33 -29.58 -5.48
C PRO A 17 -6.91 -29.91 -4.05
N THR A 18 -5.90 -29.21 -3.53
CA THR A 18 -5.40 -29.36 -2.15
C THR A 18 -6.46 -28.95 -1.13
N LEU A 19 -7.16 -27.83 -1.36
CA LEU A 19 -8.23 -27.38 -0.47
C LEU A 19 -9.41 -28.37 -0.43
N ILE A 20 -9.77 -28.94 -1.59
CA ILE A 20 -10.81 -29.98 -1.69
C ILE A 20 -10.38 -31.23 -0.91
N GLU A 21 -9.12 -31.63 -1.04
CA GLU A 21 -8.54 -32.77 -0.33
C GLU A 21 -8.62 -32.57 1.19
N TRP A 22 -8.21 -31.39 1.68
CA TRP A 22 -8.26 -31.05 3.10
C TRP A 22 -9.70 -31.05 3.63
N GLN A 23 -10.66 -30.58 2.84
CA GLN A 23 -12.08 -30.57 3.22
C GLN A 23 -12.71 -31.96 3.26
N LYS A 24 -12.25 -32.92 2.45
CA LYS A 24 -12.76 -34.31 2.49
C LYS A 24 -12.44 -35.00 3.82
N ARG A 25 -11.37 -34.58 4.50
CA ARG A 25 -10.93 -35.14 5.80
C ARG A 25 -11.68 -34.60 7.01
N VAL A 26 -12.74 -33.81 6.84
CA VAL A 26 -13.53 -33.22 7.95
C VAL A 26 -14.12 -34.27 8.91
N LYS A 27 -14.33 -35.51 8.45
CA LYS A 27 -14.80 -36.60 9.30
C LYS A 27 -13.73 -37.11 10.29
N GLU A 28 -12.46 -36.79 10.08
CA GLU A 28 -11.35 -37.12 10.95
C GLU A 28 -11.19 -36.02 12.01
N LYS A 29 -11.76 -36.22 13.21
CA LYS A 29 -11.92 -35.20 14.28
C LYS A 29 -10.62 -34.50 14.76
N GLU A 30 -9.44 -35.01 14.40
CA GLU A 30 -8.16 -34.43 14.80
C GLU A 30 -7.22 -34.09 13.63
N ASN A 31 -7.71 -34.09 12.39
CA ASN A 31 -6.84 -33.86 11.25
C ASN A 31 -6.32 -32.40 11.23
N TRP A 32 -5.00 -32.24 11.30
CA TRP A 32 -4.34 -30.93 11.29
C TRP A 32 -4.70 -30.11 10.05
N ARG A 33 -4.96 -30.74 8.89
CA ARG A 33 -5.34 -30.04 7.64
C ARG A 33 -6.69 -29.35 7.76
N VAL A 34 -7.63 -29.99 8.46
CA VAL A 34 -8.97 -29.41 8.72
C VAL A 34 -8.86 -28.26 9.70
N LYS A 35 -8.08 -28.43 10.78
CA LYS A 35 -7.80 -27.36 11.75
C LYS A 35 -7.09 -26.18 11.09
N HIS A 36 -6.10 -26.43 10.25
CA HIS A 36 -5.37 -25.41 9.51
C HIS A 36 -6.28 -24.69 8.50
N LEU A 37 -7.13 -25.41 7.76
CA LEU A 37 -8.11 -24.80 6.86
C LEU A 37 -9.10 -23.90 7.62
N ALA A 38 -9.55 -24.29 8.81
CA ALA A 38 -10.39 -23.45 9.65
C ALA A 38 -9.65 -22.19 10.14
N TYR A 39 -8.38 -22.34 10.53
CA TYR A 39 -7.52 -21.22 10.90
C TYR A 39 -7.36 -20.22 9.75
N LEU A 40 -7.04 -20.67 8.53
CA LEU A 40 -6.90 -19.80 7.35
C LEU A 40 -8.19 -19.05 7.04
N LYS A 41 -9.35 -19.69 7.24
CA LYS A 41 -10.66 -19.02 7.09
C LYS A 41 -10.85 -17.93 8.12
N MET A 42 -10.56 -18.22 9.39
CA MET A 42 -10.63 -17.24 10.46
C MET A 42 -9.71 -16.04 10.17
N GLN A 43 -8.49 -16.28 9.66
CA GLN A 43 -7.57 -15.21 9.28
C GLN A 43 -8.14 -14.32 8.17
N LEU A 44 -8.80 -14.88 7.15
CA LEU A 44 -9.46 -14.09 6.12
C LEU A 44 -10.60 -13.22 6.67
N ASP A 45 -11.36 -13.73 7.64
CA ASP A 45 -12.45 -12.97 8.24
C ASP A 45 -11.92 -11.84 9.13
N VAL A 46 -10.85 -12.10 9.90
CA VAL A 46 -10.13 -11.06 10.66
C VAL A 46 -9.54 -10.00 9.72
N GLU A 47 -8.97 -10.39 8.57
CA GLU A 47 -8.44 -9.45 7.58
C GLU A 47 -9.55 -8.53 7.04
N LYS A 48 -10.73 -9.09 6.71
CA LYS A 48 -11.89 -8.29 6.27
C LYS A 48 -12.39 -7.32 7.34
N GLU A 49 -12.50 -7.77 8.58
CA GLU A 49 -12.89 -6.91 9.70
C GLU A 49 -11.87 -5.77 9.88
N THR A 50 -10.57 -6.09 9.80
CA THR A 50 -9.50 -5.09 9.86
C THR A 50 -9.60 -4.09 8.70
N CYS A 51 -9.91 -4.52 7.47
CA CYS A 51 -10.16 -3.61 6.35
C CYS A 51 -11.33 -2.66 6.63
N LEU A 52 -12.44 -3.17 7.19
CA LEU A 52 -13.60 -2.33 7.54
C LEU A 52 -13.26 -1.30 8.61
N GLU A 53 -12.45 -1.68 9.61
CA GLU A 53 -11.95 -0.76 10.63
C GLU A 53 -11.06 0.33 10.02
N ILE A 54 -10.14 -0.03 9.12
CA ILE A 54 -9.30 0.95 8.41
C ILE A 54 -10.19 1.90 7.59
N LYS A 55 -11.15 1.36 6.85
CA LYS A 55 -12.09 2.13 6.03
C LYS A 55 -12.93 3.11 6.86
N ALA A 56 -13.23 2.78 8.12
CA ALA A 56 -13.94 3.67 9.03
C ALA A 56 -13.15 4.96 9.38
N TYR A 57 -11.81 4.92 9.31
CA TYR A 57 -10.97 6.12 9.41
C TYR A 57 -10.98 6.98 8.13
N ALA A 58 -11.69 6.54 7.09
CA ALA A 58 -11.84 7.22 5.81
C ALA A 58 -10.49 7.66 5.19
N PRO A 59 -9.55 6.74 4.91
CA PRO A 59 -8.35 7.07 4.15
C PRO A 59 -8.75 7.69 2.81
N CYS A 60 -8.02 8.70 2.32
CA CYS A 60 -8.22 9.16 0.95
C CYS A 60 -7.15 8.63 0.00
N VAL A 61 -7.44 8.77 -1.29
CA VAL A 61 -6.55 8.35 -2.36
C VAL A 61 -5.21 9.09 -2.30
N GLU A 62 -5.22 10.36 -1.89
CA GLU A 62 -4.00 11.17 -1.73
C GLU A 62 -3.10 10.66 -0.60
N ASP A 63 -3.69 10.22 0.53
CA ASP A 63 -2.94 9.62 1.63
C ASP A 63 -2.22 8.34 1.14
N LEU A 64 -2.95 7.49 0.41
CA LEU A 64 -2.43 6.24 -0.14
C LEU A 64 -1.38 6.49 -1.23
N PHE A 65 -1.55 7.55 -2.03
CA PHE A 65 -0.55 8.01 -2.99
C PHE A 65 0.77 8.37 -2.32
N LEU A 66 0.74 9.25 -1.31
CA LEU A 66 1.95 9.70 -0.62
C LEU A 66 2.68 8.53 0.06
N LEU A 67 1.94 7.61 0.68
CA LEU A 67 2.53 6.40 1.26
C LEU A 67 3.17 5.51 0.19
N SER A 68 2.46 5.25 -0.92
CA SER A 68 2.96 4.42 -2.03
C SER A 68 4.23 5.00 -2.65
N ILE A 69 4.27 6.32 -2.86
CA ILE A 69 5.44 7.02 -3.40
C ILE A 69 6.64 6.90 -2.47
N TYR A 70 6.42 7.04 -1.16
CA TYR A 70 7.51 6.87 -0.21
C TYR A 70 8.06 5.44 -0.23
N LEU A 71 7.21 4.42 -0.19
CA LEU A 71 7.69 3.04 -0.28
C LEU A 71 8.43 2.78 -1.60
N PHE A 72 7.94 3.36 -2.70
CA PHE A 72 8.60 3.29 -4.00
C PHE A 72 9.98 3.93 -3.99
N PHE A 73 10.15 5.17 -3.51
CA PHE A 73 11.45 5.83 -3.56
C PHE A 73 12.50 5.23 -2.62
N TYR A 74 12.08 4.63 -1.51
CA TYR A 74 12.99 3.99 -0.55
C TYR A 74 13.15 2.48 -0.75
N ASP A 75 12.61 1.94 -1.85
CA ASP A 75 12.63 0.51 -2.18
C ASP A 75 12.12 -0.41 -1.07
N ILE A 76 11.08 0.03 -0.36
CA ILE A 76 10.54 -0.71 0.78
C ILE A 76 9.62 -1.83 0.29
N HIS A 77 10.10 -3.06 0.42
CA HIS A 77 9.39 -4.29 0.03
C HIS A 77 9.09 -5.23 1.21
N HIS A 78 9.32 -4.76 2.45
CA HIS A 78 9.12 -5.54 3.67
C HIS A 78 8.43 -4.70 4.75
N TYR A 79 7.94 -5.39 5.79
CA TYR A 79 7.33 -4.72 6.94
C TYR A 79 8.35 -3.83 7.67
N ILE A 80 7.95 -2.59 7.94
CA ILE A 80 8.71 -1.66 8.77
C ILE A 80 7.90 -1.35 10.03
N PRO A 81 8.51 -1.25 11.21
CA PRO A 81 7.83 -0.77 12.41
C PRO A 81 7.18 0.60 12.22
N LYS A 82 5.95 0.78 12.73
CA LYS A 82 5.16 2.00 12.56
C LYS A 82 5.89 3.29 12.96
N GLN A 83 6.63 3.26 14.06
CA GLN A 83 7.37 4.42 14.56
C GLN A 83 8.54 4.80 13.64
N GLU A 84 9.24 3.80 13.11
CA GLU A 84 10.35 3.99 12.17
C GLU A 84 9.83 4.60 10.86
N LEU A 85 8.73 4.05 10.33
CA LEU A 85 8.08 4.63 9.15
C LEU A 85 7.64 6.08 9.40
N LEU A 86 6.98 6.37 10.52
CA LEU A 86 6.55 7.74 10.84
C LEU A 86 7.73 8.73 10.92
N HIS A 87 8.86 8.30 11.49
CA HIS A 87 10.06 9.12 11.59
C HIS A 87 10.68 9.40 10.22
N ALA A 88 10.94 8.35 9.45
CA ALA A 88 11.57 8.47 8.13
C ALA A 88 10.65 9.18 7.12
N PHE A 89 9.35 8.90 7.16
CA PHE A 89 8.36 9.56 6.31
C PHE A 89 8.21 11.05 6.63
N ARG A 90 8.36 11.44 7.91
CA ARG A 90 8.45 12.85 8.30
C ARG A 90 9.68 13.52 7.70
N ALA A 91 10.84 12.86 7.74
CA ALA A 91 12.05 13.38 7.08
C ALA A 91 11.81 13.57 5.58
N PHE A 92 11.30 12.56 4.89
CA PHE A 92 10.95 12.60 3.47
C PHE A 92 10.02 13.78 3.10
N SER A 93 8.98 14.01 3.91
CA SER A 93 8.03 15.10 3.69
C SER A 93 8.63 16.51 3.82
N LEU A 94 9.77 16.64 4.50
CA LEU A 94 10.49 17.90 4.75
C LEU A 94 11.67 18.11 3.80
N GLU A 95 11.97 17.14 2.94
CA GLU A 95 13.12 17.25 2.04
C GLU A 95 12.95 18.40 1.05
N THR A 96 13.94 19.30 1.04
CA THR A 96 14.01 20.38 0.07
C THR A 96 14.76 19.87 -1.16
N ARG A 97 14.03 19.67 -2.26
CA ARG A 97 14.59 19.20 -3.53
C ARG A 97 14.54 20.28 -4.61
N ASN A 98 15.60 20.48 -5.38
CA ASN A 98 15.65 21.52 -6.42
C ASN A 98 15.97 20.90 -7.80
N GLY A 99 15.47 21.51 -8.88
CA GLY A 99 15.74 21.07 -10.25
C GLY A 99 14.50 21.12 -11.16
N VAL A 100 14.73 21.05 -12.48
CA VAL A 100 13.65 21.12 -13.50
C VAL A 100 12.65 19.98 -13.34
N VAL A 101 13.11 18.78 -12.96
CA VAL A 101 12.26 17.61 -12.69
C VAL A 101 11.21 17.86 -11.61
N TYR A 102 11.49 18.74 -10.65
CA TYR A 102 10.55 19.07 -9.58
C TYR A 102 9.47 20.05 -10.02
N GLN A 103 9.59 20.68 -11.20
CA GLN A 103 8.53 21.50 -11.78
C GLN A 103 7.39 20.64 -12.39
N HIS A 104 7.61 19.33 -12.54
CA HIS A 104 6.60 18.40 -13.05
C HIS A 104 5.43 18.24 -12.06
N GLU A 105 4.20 18.08 -12.56
CA GLU A 105 2.98 17.93 -11.74
C GLU A 105 3.03 16.72 -10.79
N PHE A 106 3.70 15.65 -11.21
CA PHE A 106 4.00 14.49 -10.36
C PHE A 106 4.76 14.89 -9.09
N ALA A 107 5.85 15.65 -9.24
CA ALA A 107 6.63 16.15 -8.12
C ALA A 107 5.83 17.12 -7.25
N GLY A 108 5.01 17.99 -7.88
CA GLY A 108 4.13 18.92 -7.18
C GLY A 108 3.09 18.26 -6.27
N ARG A 109 2.64 17.04 -6.61
CA ARG A 109 1.76 16.22 -5.76
C ARG A 109 2.46 15.58 -4.57
N ILE A 110 3.79 15.50 -4.60
CA ILE A 110 4.59 14.90 -3.52
C ILE A 110 5.16 15.99 -2.60
N TRP A 111 5.70 17.05 -3.20
CA TRP A 111 6.27 18.21 -2.50
C TRP A 111 5.72 19.49 -3.14
N SER A 112 4.84 20.22 -2.45
CA SER A 112 4.24 21.43 -3.01
C SER A 112 5.31 22.52 -3.14
N LEU A 113 5.60 22.87 -4.39
CA LEU A 113 6.39 24.05 -4.74
C LEU A 113 5.43 25.24 -4.83
N ARG A 114 5.53 26.19 -3.90
CA ARG A 114 5.02 27.54 -4.16
C ARG A 114 6.18 28.37 -4.70
N MET A 115 6.13 28.68 -5.99
CA MET A 115 6.98 29.70 -6.59
C MET A 115 6.37 31.06 -6.25
N GLY A 116 6.81 31.63 -5.13
CA GLY A 116 6.49 32.97 -4.65
C GLY A 116 7.58 33.39 -3.68
N GLU A 117 7.97 34.66 -3.74
CA GLU A 117 9.09 35.26 -3.00
C GLU A 117 9.11 34.78 -1.53
N GLU A 118 10.31 34.35 -1.09
CA GLU A 118 10.61 33.60 0.15
C GLU A 118 10.47 32.06 0.05
N SER A 119 11.63 31.46 -0.24
CA SER A 119 12.07 30.07 -0.18
C SER A 119 11.47 29.17 0.92
N SER A 120 10.17 28.90 0.86
CA SER A 120 9.53 27.87 1.69
C SER A 120 8.58 27.03 0.84
N LYS A 121 9.01 25.80 0.56
CA LYS A 121 8.10 24.77 0.02
C LYS A 121 7.04 24.51 1.09
N LYS A 122 5.77 24.79 0.78
CA LYS A 122 4.67 24.40 1.67
C LYS A 122 4.48 22.89 1.51
N MET A 123 4.34 22.16 2.61
CA MET A 123 4.10 20.71 2.54
C MET A 123 2.79 20.44 1.76
N VAL A 124 2.78 19.39 0.92
CA VAL A 124 1.52 18.72 0.57
C VAL A 124 0.87 18.25 1.89
N ASN A 125 -0.44 18.03 1.95
CA ASN A 125 -1.14 17.75 3.20
C ASN A 125 -0.82 16.35 3.79
N TYR A 126 0.43 16.09 4.18
CA TYR A 126 0.89 14.90 4.87
C TYR A 126 0.30 14.78 6.28
N TYR A 127 -0.24 15.87 6.85
CA TYR A 127 -0.81 15.89 8.20
C TYR A 127 -1.92 14.84 8.35
N ARG A 128 -2.81 14.75 7.36
CA ARG A 128 -3.90 13.77 7.36
C ARG A 128 -3.38 12.33 7.39
N LEU A 129 -2.40 12.02 6.55
CA LEU A 129 -1.77 10.71 6.52
C LEU A 129 -1.02 10.40 7.83
N PHE A 130 -0.32 11.37 8.42
CA PHE A 130 0.32 11.16 9.73
C PHE A 130 -0.70 10.86 10.81
N ASP A 131 -1.83 11.56 10.83
CA ASP A 131 -2.90 11.33 11.80
C ASP A 131 -3.56 9.96 11.61
N LEU A 132 -3.85 9.58 10.36
CA LEU A 132 -4.31 8.24 10.01
C LEU A 132 -3.35 7.19 10.56
N LEU A 133 -2.07 7.24 10.19
CA LEU A 133 -1.06 6.25 10.62
C LEU A 133 -0.91 6.18 12.13
N LYS A 134 -1.03 7.31 12.85
CA LYS A 134 -0.99 7.30 14.32
C LYS A 134 -2.18 6.57 14.93
N GLN A 135 -3.38 6.77 14.38
CA GLN A 135 -4.63 6.16 14.87
C GLN A 135 -4.69 4.65 14.65
N LEU A 136 -4.08 4.15 13.57
CA LEU A 136 -4.11 2.71 13.27
C LEU A 136 -3.48 1.87 14.38
N THR A 137 -4.14 0.77 14.74
CA THR A 137 -3.52 -0.28 15.57
C THR A 137 -2.34 -0.93 14.83
N ALA A 138 -1.53 -1.73 15.53
CA ALA A 138 -0.41 -2.43 14.91
C ALA A 138 -0.87 -3.34 13.75
N SER A 139 -1.99 -4.05 13.92
CA SER A 139 -2.56 -4.94 12.92
C SER A 139 -3.10 -4.16 11.72
N GLN A 140 -3.84 -3.08 11.96
CA GLN A 140 -4.38 -2.22 10.90
C GLN A 140 -3.26 -1.57 10.07
N TYR A 141 -2.22 -1.07 10.75
CA TYR A 141 -1.04 -0.52 10.09
C TYR A 141 -0.31 -1.58 9.26
N ALA A 142 -0.06 -2.76 9.82
CA ALA A 142 0.61 -3.84 9.10
C ALA A 142 -0.16 -4.26 7.85
N LEU A 143 -1.49 -4.35 7.95
CA LEU A 143 -2.34 -4.68 6.82
C LEU A 143 -2.28 -3.59 5.73
N LEU A 144 -2.47 -2.32 6.10
CA LEU A 144 -2.39 -1.20 5.16
C LEU A 144 -1.02 -1.14 4.46
N LEU A 145 0.06 -1.30 5.23
CA LEU A 145 1.42 -1.31 4.69
C LEU A 145 1.59 -2.47 3.70
N SER A 146 1.11 -3.67 4.03
CA SER A 146 1.22 -4.83 3.15
C SER A 146 0.53 -4.62 1.80
N PHE A 147 -0.67 -4.02 1.78
CA PHE A 147 -1.37 -3.68 0.54
C PHE A 147 -0.68 -2.57 -0.24
N THR A 148 -0.04 -1.63 0.45
CA THR A 148 0.71 -0.58 -0.23
C THR A 148 1.97 -1.12 -0.87
N ILE A 149 2.68 -2.04 -0.22
CA ILE A 149 3.82 -2.76 -0.82
C ILE A 149 3.35 -3.55 -2.06
N GLU A 150 2.24 -4.28 -1.94
CA GLU A 150 1.66 -5.04 -3.06
C GLU A 150 1.35 -4.12 -4.25
N PHE A 151 0.71 -2.97 -4.00
CA PHE A 151 0.44 -1.98 -5.05
C PHE A 151 1.72 -1.47 -5.73
N VAL A 152 2.76 -1.14 -4.96
CA VAL A 152 4.04 -0.64 -5.48
C VAL A 152 4.71 -1.68 -6.36
N GLU A 153 4.70 -2.95 -5.95
CA GLU A 153 5.28 -4.05 -6.74
C GLU A 153 4.49 -4.32 -8.02
N GLU A 154 3.15 -4.30 -7.97
CA GLU A 154 2.32 -4.39 -9.19
C GLU A 154 2.58 -3.23 -10.15
N ALA A 155 2.73 -2.00 -9.63
CA ALA A 155 3.05 -0.83 -10.44
C ALA A 155 4.43 -0.96 -11.09
N LYS A 156 5.45 -1.40 -10.33
CA LYS A 156 6.81 -1.65 -10.83
C LYS A 156 6.80 -2.66 -11.98
N GLN A 157 6.14 -3.80 -11.77
CA GLN A 157 6.05 -4.87 -12.77
C GLN A 157 5.29 -4.43 -14.02
N LYS A 158 4.14 -3.76 -13.86
CA LYS A 158 3.27 -3.36 -14.97
C LYS A 158 3.91 -2.32 -15.89
N TYR A 159 4.66 -1.38 -15.31
CA TYR A 159 5.25 -0.27 -16.06
C TYR A 159 6.75 -0.45 -16.34
N GLY A 160 7.37 -1.53 -15.85
CA GLY A 160 8.80 -1.79 -16.04
C GLY A 160 9.68 -0.69 -15.43
N ILE A 161 9.26 -0.14 -14.27
CA ILE A 161 9.96 0.95 -13.60
C ILE A 161 10.87 0.44 -12.49
N GLU A 162 12.10 0.93 -12.46
CA GLU A 162 13.05 0.67 -11.38
C GLU A 162 12.91 1.72 -10.26
N THR A 163 13.14 1.27 -9.03
CA THR A 163 13.25 2.13 -7.86
C THR A 163 14.47 3.04 -7.98
N LYS A 164 14.31 4.33 -7.66
CA LYS A 164 15.43 5.26 -7.45
C LYS A 164 15.13 6.19 -6.26
N ASN A 165 16.19 6.63 -5.59
CA ASN A 165 16.09 7.60 -4.50
C ASN A 165 15.78 9.00 -5.05
N GLY A 166 14.49 9.32 -5.19
CA GLY A 166 14.04 10.64 -5.62
C GLY A 166 13.86 10.78 -7.14
N LEU A 167 13.94 12.03 -7.61
CA LEU A 167 13.64 12.41 -9.00
C LEU A 167 14.87 12.95 -9.75
N GLU A 168 16.01 13.03 -9.08
CA GLU A 168 17.27 13.44 -9.69
C GLU A 168 17.58 12.58 -10.93
N GLU A 169 18.06 13.25 -11.98
CA GLU A 169 18.44 12.62 -13.26
C GLU A 169 17.28 11.97 -14.05
N LYS A 170 16.03 12.15 -13.60
CA LYS A 170 14.87 11.66 -14.34
C LYS A 170 14.53 12.51 -15.54
N THR A 171 14.23 11.85 -16.65
CA THR A 171 13.65 12.48 -17.82
C THR A 171 12.18 12.80 -17.60
N TRP A 172 11.63 13.77 -18.33
CA TRP A 172 10.20 14.06 -18.32
C TRP A 172 9.35 12.84 -18.71
N GLN A 173 9.85 12.01 -19.62
CA GLN A 173 9.17 10.76 -20.02
C GLN A 173 9.08 9.75 -18.86
N GLU A 174 10.13 9.62 -18.05
CA GLU A 174 10.08 8.80 -16.83
C GLU A 174 9.06 9.37 -15.82
N LEU A 175 8.99 10.69 -15.66
CA LEU A 175 8.02 11.33 -14.76
C LEU A 175 6.57 11.13 -15.21
N PHE A 176 6.29 11.15 -16.52
CA PHE A 176 4.98 10.76 -17.06
C PHE A 176 4.66 9.29 -16.80
N THR A 177 5.67 8.42 -16.86
CA THR A 177 5.50 7.00 -16.56
C THR A 177 5.16 6.80 -15.08
N TYR A 178 5.84 7.52 -14.18
CA TYR A 178 5.53 7.53 -12.75
C TYR A 178 4.14 8.08 -12.47
N ASP A 179 3.73 9.17 -13.12
CA ASP A 179 2.37 9.69 -12.99
C ASP A 179 1.32 8.66 -13.41
N LYS A 180 1.55 7.96 -14.52
CA LYS A 180 0.65 6.91 -14.98
C LYS A 180 0.62 5.70 -14.02
N ALA A 181 1.79 5.30 -13.50
CA ALA A 181 1.93 4.19 -12.58
C ALA A 181 1.23 4.45 -11.23
N PHE A 182 1.39 5.66 -10.70
CA PHE A 182 0.85 6.09 -9.41
C PHE A 182 -0.36 7.04 -9.59
N SER A 183 -1.10 6.90 -10.69
CA SER A 183 -2.28 7.73 -10.91
C SER A 183 -3.31 7.51 -9.80
N LEU A 184 -3.98 8.57 -9.36
CA LEU A 184 -4.99 8.49 -8.30
C LEU A 184 -6.08 7.46 -8.64
N LYS A 185 -6.45 7.33 -9.92
CA LYS A 185 -7.39 6.31 -10.39
C LYS A 185 -6.88 4.88 -10.18
N ALA A 186 -5.60 4.62 -10.44
CA ALA A 186 -5.02 3.28 -10.24
C ALA A 186 -5.00 2.91 -8.75
N ILE A 187 -4.59 3.85 -7.90
CA ILE A 187 -4.62 3.70 -6.43
C ILE A 187 -6.06 3.47 -5.95
N GLU A 188 -6.99 4.33 -6.36
CA GLU A 188 -8.39 4.22 -5.98
C GLU A 188 -8.98 2.85 -6.34
N THR A 189 -8.71 2.37 -7.57
CA THR A 189 -9.18 1.06 -8.03
C THR A 189 -8.62 -0.07 -7.16
N PHE A 190 -7.30 -0.09 -6.97
CA PHE A 190 -6.63 -1.14 -6.18
C PHE A 190 -7.13 -1.16 -4.73
N PHE A 191 -7.16 -0.02 -4.05
CA PHE A 191 -7.53 0.03 -2.64
C PHE A 191 -9.03 -0.13 -2.39
N LYS A 192 -9.90 0.16 -3.38
CA LYS A 192 -11.32 -0.24 -3.34
C LYS A 192 -11.48 -1.76 -3.43
N GLU A 193 -10.72 -2.42 -4.30
CA GLU A 193 -10.74 -3.89 -4.41
C GLU A 193 -10.24 -4.58 -3.13
N LYS A 194 -9.26 -3.98 -2.43
CA LYS A 194 -8.79 -4.43 -1.11
C LYS A 194 -9.74 -4.08 0.05
N GLY A 195 -10.78 -3.28 -0.20
CA GLY A 195 -11.76 -2.87 0.82
C GLY A 195 -11.25 -1.79 1.79
N ILE A 196 -10.18 -1.07 1.45
CA ILE A 196 -9.61 0.03 2.23
C ILE A 196 -10.33 1.36 1.93
N LEU A 197 -10.74 1.56 0.68
CA LEU A 197 -11.53 2.71 0.20
C LEU A 197 -13.01 2.35 -0.02
#